data_AF-A0A940I813-F1
#
_entry.id   AF-A0A940I813-F1
#
_cell.length_a   1.000
_cell.length_b   1.000
_cell.length_c   1.000
_cell.angle_alpha   90.00
_cell.angle_beta   90.00
_cell.angle_gamma   90.00
#
_symmetry.space_group_name_H-M   'P 1'
#
loop_
_entity.id
_entity.type
_entity.pdbx_description
1 polymer ?
#
loop_
_entity_poly.entity_id
_entity_poly.type
_entity_poly.pdbx_seq_one_letter_code
_entity_poly.pdbx_strand_id
1 'polypeptide(L)'
;MTCSSEYFERFKQIADTVIPYEIRLMTHYNNGWEDCIDMRGQNLKITITDEASQFDFYIKISDERGLSVKIPCEGVEIINEFKNKDNVIIEIYFFIYEGFAQLTIKGREIFITNTDKEIEYNKLIDQAKNCIICEAMKHEKAVLGYENGNLDADVMFIAEAPGSRGANLTRIPLHGDATGDNFEKLLSATRWIRSDIYITNAVLCCPTDEKGIVRKPSKQEIKNCHSYLARIIELVNPKVIVTLGKTALEALKEIEPHQLVLNKDVATFSKWNGRFVYPLYHPSPQVINTKTRTFEQQRTDFKQLEYNYRFRILKGLEPIKFKSKEAE
;
A
#
# COMPACT_ATOMS: atom_id res chain seq x y z
N MET A 1 -8.50 18.57 20.49
CA MET A 1 -9.44 18.75 21.62
C MET A 1 -8.76 18.11 22.82
N THR A 2 -8.59 18.83 23.93
CA THR A 2 -7.88 18.38 25.13
C THR A 2 -8.54 17.12 25.70
N CYS A 3 -7.93 15.95 25.43
CA CYS A 3 -8.41 14.63 25.82
C CYS A 3 -7.36 13.93 26.70
N SER A 4 -6.83 14.62 27.72
CA SER A 4 -5.72 14.06 28.51
C SER A 4 -6.00 13.93 30.01
N SER A 5 -6.66 14.87 30.69
CA SER A 5 -6.74 14.83 32.16
C SER A 5 -7.80 13.88 32.73
N GLU A 6 -9.01 13.87 32.19
CA GLU A 6 -10.12 13.06 32.73
C GLU A 6 -9.95 11.56 32.42
N TYR A 7 -9.43 11.23 31.24
CA TYR A 7 -9.13 9.86 30.83
C TYR A 7 -7.93 9.29 31.57
N PHE A 8 -6.86 10.07 31.77
CA PHE A 8 -5.68 9.66 32.54
C PHE A 8 -6.04 9.28 33.98
N GLU A 9 -6.85 10.10 34.67
CA GLU A 9 -7.28 9.80 36.04
C GLU A 9 -8.20 8.56 36.12
N ARG A 10 -9.03 8.34 35.09
CA ARG A 10 -9.89 7.14 35.02
C ARG A 10 -9.10 5.85 34.80
N PHE A 11 -8.10 5.86 33.91
CA PHE A 11 -7.21 4.72 33.70
C PHE A 11 -6.32 4.44 34.92
N LYS A 12 -5.89 5.48 35.64
CA LYS A 12 -5.14 5.36 36.89
C LYS A 12 -5.98 4.71 38.00
N GLN A 13 -7.24 5.09 38.16
CA GLN A 13 -8.17 4.44 39.10
C GLN A 13 -8.38 2.94 38.81
N ILE A 14 -8.46 2.57 37.53
CA ILE A 14 -8.56 1.18 37.09
C ILE A 14 -7.26 0.41 37.40
N ALA A 15 -6.10 1.00 37.11
CA ALA A 15 -4.79 0.41 37.38
C ALA A 15 -4.50 0.18 38.88
N ASP A 16 -5.05 1.04 39.75
CA ASP A 16 -4.85 1.00 41.20
C ASP A 16 -5.82 0.04 41.93
N THR A 17 -6.77 -0.60 41.24
CA THR A 17 -7.78 -1.49 41.84
C THR A 17 -7.36 -2.96 41.72
N VAL A 18 -7.24 -3.67 42.86
CA VAL A 18 -6.75 -5.07 42.96
C VAL A 18 -7.90 -6.07 42.85
N ILE A 19 -8.33 -6.39 41.63
CA ILE A 19 -9.29 -7.47 41.30
C ILE A 19 -8.82 -8.15 40.00
N PRO A 20 -9.03 -9.47 39.79
CA PRO A 20 -8.76 -10.10 38.50
C PRO A 20 -9.55 -9.42 37.36
N TYR A 21 -8.84 -9.17 36.26
CA TYR A 21 -9.36 -8.47 35.08
C TYR A 21 -9.40 -9.40 33.86
N GLU A 22 -10.45 -9.24 33.04
CA GLU A 22 -10.46 -9.64 31.63
C GLU A 22 -10.50 -8.36 30.80
N ILE A 23 -9.44 -8.11 30.02
CA ILE A 23 -9.38 -6.98 29.08
C ILE A 23 -9.53 -7.54 27.68
N ARG A 24 -10.60 -7.12 27.00
CA ARG A 24 -10.77 -7.39 25.57
C ARG A 24 -10.39 -6.16 24.79
N LEU A 25 -9.38 -6.34 23.95
CA LEU A 25 -8.93 -5.34 23.01
C LEU A 25 -9.59 -5.64 21.67
N MET A 26 -10.51 -4.79 21.27
CA MET A 26 -11.22 -4.91 20.00
C MET A 26 -10.65 -3.90 19.01
N THR A 27 -10.22 -4.39 17.84
CA THR A 27 -9.89 -3.53 16.69
C THR A 27 -10.98 -3.66 15.65
N HIS A 28 -11.44 -2.54 15.09
CA HIS A 28 -12.37 -2.56 13.96
C HIS A 28 -11.60 -2.22 12.69
N TYR A 29 -11.45 -3.20 11.81
CA TYR A 29 -10.97 -2.95 10.46
C TYR A 29 -12.14 -2.46 9.60
N ASN A 30 -11.94 -1.47 8.73
CA ASN A 30 -12.96 -0.97 7.79
C ASN A 30 -13.51 -2.05 6.82
N ASN A 31 -13.01 -3.29 6.90
CA ASN A 31 -13.46 -4.46 6.15
C ASN A 31 -14.40 -5.39 6.94
N GLY A 32 -14.87 -4.98 8.13
CA GLY A 32 -15.84 -5.74 8.94
C GLY A 32 -15.23 -6.91 9.72
N TRP A 33 -13.91 -6.89 9.92
CA TRP A 33 -13.23 -7.84 10.80
C TRP A 33 -13.03 -7.19 12.18
N GLU A 34 -13.43 -7.91 13.22
CA GLU A 34 -13.14 -7.60 14.62
C GLU A 34 -12.09 -8.61 15.09
N ASP A 35 -10.85 -8.18 15.32
CA ASP A 35 -9.90 -9.00 16.06
C ASP A 35 -10.04 -8.66 17.54
N CYS A 36 -10.23 -9.70 18.36
CA CYS A 36 -10.34 -9.61 19.80
C CYS A 36 -9.10 -10.23 20.45
N ILE A 37 -8.31 -9.42 21.14
CA ILE A 37 -7.22 -9.93 21.98
C ILE A 37 -7.74 -10.05 23.40
N ASP A 38 -7.94 -11.29 23.85
CA ASP A 38 -8.35 -11.62 25.21
C ASP A 38 -7.13 -11.66 26.16
N MET A 39 -6.97 -10.62 26.97
CA MET A 39 -6.05 -10.63 28.10
C MET A 39 -6.79 -11.08 29.36
N ARG A 40 -6.40 -12.22 29.94
CA ARG A 40 -6.98 -12.78 31.17
C ARG A 40 -5.86 -13.02 32.17
N GLY A 41 -5.99 -12.55 33.41
CA GLY A 41 -4.99 -12.78 34.45
C GLY A 41 -5.42 -12.29 35.83
N GLN A 42 -4.84 -12.87 36.88
CA GLN A 42 -5.08 -12.42 38.26
C GLN A 42 -4.28 -11.16 38.61
N ASN A 43 -3.22 -10.86 37.84
CA ASN A 43 -2.34 -9.71 38.04
C ASN A 43 -2.06 -8.97 36.72
N LEU A 44 -3.10 -8.44 36.06
CA LEU A 44 -2.88 -7.51 34.94
C LEU A 44 -2.21 -6.24 35.47
N LYS A 45 -1.05 -5.89 34.91
CA LYS A 45 -0.33 -4.66 35.21
C LYS A 45 -0.56 -3.67 34.07
N ILE A 46 -1.41 -2.69 34.33
CA ILE A 46 -1.56 -1.50 33.49
C ILE A 46 -0.50 -0.49 33.96
N THR A 47 0.37 -0.05 33.06
CA THR A 47 1.36 0.99 33.34
C THR A 47 1.18 2.08 32.29
N ILE A 48 0.85 3.29 32.74
CA ILE A 48 0.82 4.46 31.88
C ILE A 48 2.23 5.01 31.82
N THR A 49 2.79 5.10 30.62
CA THR A 49 4.12 5.67 30.40
C THR A 49 3.98 6.91 29.55
N ASP A 50 4.34 8.05 30.15
CA ASP A 50 4.62 9.30 29.45
C ASP A 50 6.01 9.15 28.82
N GLU A 51 6.07 8.58 27.62
CA GLU A 51 7.28 8.58 26.80
C GLU A 51 7.14 9.77 25.86
N ALA A 52 8.10 10.70 25.92
CA ALA A 52 8.20 11.86 25.03
C ALA A 52 8.30 11.41 23.56
N SER A 53 7.16 11.15 22.95
CA SER A 53 6.96 10.89 21.54
C SER A 53 5.84 11.81 21.06
N GLN A 54 5.50 11.73 19.78
CA GLN A 54 4.52 12.57 19.09
C GLN A 54 3.08 12.51 19.67
N PHE A 55 2.84 11.73 20.74
CA PHE A 55 1.55 11.51 21.41
C PHE A 55 1.64 11.85 22.90
N ASP A 56 0.54 12.34 23.49
CA ASP A 56 0.50 12.81 24.89
C ASP A 56 0.89 11.75 25.94
N PHE A 57 0.61 10.45 25.72
CA PHE A 57 1.09 9.32 26.53
C PHE A 57 0.70 7.96 25.90
N TYR A 58 1.32 6.86 26.38
CA TYR A 58 0.99 5.48 26.02
C TYR A 58 0.40 4.70 27.19
N ILE A 59 -0.57 3.83 26.89
CA ILE A 59 -1.08 2.82 27.82
C ILE A 59 -0.39 1.50 27.51
N LYS A 60 0.39 0.98 28.46
CA LYS A 60 0.92 -0.38 28.41
C LYS A 60 0.07 -1.30 29.29
N ILE A 61 -0.59 -2.27 28.68
CA ILE A 61 -1.30 -3.34 29.39
C ILE A 61 -0.41 -4.58 29.34
N SER A 62 -0.18 -5.24 30.46
CA SER A 62 0.61 -6.47 30.51
C SER A 62 0.00 -7.52 31.44
N ASP A 63 0.18 -8.79 31.09
CA ASP A 63 -0.25 -9.92 31.93
C ASP A 63 0.93 -10.77 32.43
N GLU A 64 0.65 -11.66 33.39
CA GLU A 64 1.61 -12.61 33.98
C GLU A 64 2.12 -13.67 33.01
N ARG A 65 1.53 -13.77 31.81
CA ARG A 65 1.95 -14.67 30.72
C ARG A 65 2.95 -14.00 29.77
N GLY A 66 3.32 -12.74 30.04
CA GLY A 66 4.24 -11.95 29.23
C GLY A 66 3.62 -11.38 27.95
N LEU A 67 2.28 -11.32 27.87
CA LEU A 67 1.56 -10.58 26.83
C LEU A 67 1.57 -9.10 27.19
N SER A 68 1.94 -8.22 26.27
CA SER A 68 1.78 -6.78 26.49
C SER A 68 1.33 -6.01 25.27
N VAL A 69 0.46 -5.03 25.46
CA VAL A 69 0.00 -4.12 24.40
C VAL A 69 0.33 -2.69 24.77
N LYS A 70 1.01 -1.97 23.88
CA LYS A 70 1.19 -0.52 23.95
C LYS A 70 0.24 0.15 22.96
N ILE A 71 -0.59 1.06 23.44
CA ILE A 71 -1.60 1.77 22.62
C ILE A 71 -1.39 3.29 22.82
N PRO A 72 -1.33 4.10 21.74
CA PRO A 72 -1.36 5.55 21.85
C PRO A 72 -2.74 6.00 22.37
N CYS A 73 -2.79 6.99 23.27
CA CYS A 73 -4.05 7.35 23.92
C CYS A 73 -5.09 8.01 22.98
N GLU A 74 -4.67 8.65 21.88
CA GLU A 74 -5.59 9.23 20.91
C GLU A 74 -6.42 8.14 20.23
N GLY A 75 -7.67 7.99 20.70
CA GLY A 75 -8.68 7.07 20.15
C GLY A 75 -8.98 5.83 20.99
N VAL A 76 -8.51 5.76 22.24
CA VAL A 76 -8.93 4.70 23.19
C VAL A 76 -10.26 5.08 23.85
N GLU A 77 -11.31 4.30 23.61
CA GLU A 77 -12.61 4.40 24.27
C GLU A 77 -12.90 3.14 25.11
N ILE A 78 -13.26 3.32 26.38
CA ILE A 78 -13.82 2.24 27.19
C ILE A 78 -15.30 2.14 26.82
N ILE A 79 -15.67 1.11 26.05
CA ILE A 79 -17.06 0.96 25.58
C ILE A 79 -17.92 0.37 26.69
N ASN A 80 -17.41 -0.63 27.42
CA ASN A 80 -18.15 -1.28 28.49
C ASN A 80 -17.25 -1.58 29.70
N GLU A 81 -17.82 -1.38 30.89
CA GLU A 81 -17.23 -1.75 32.17
C GLU A 81 -18.24 -2.62 32.93
N PHE A 82 -17.95 -3.91 33.06
CA PHE A 82 -18.79 -4.84 33.83
C PHE A 82 -18.09 -5.23 35.11
N LYS A 83 -18.68 -4.85 36.25
CA LYS A 83 -18.15 -5.16 37.58
C LYS A 83 -19.07 -6.14 38.29
N ASN A 84 -18.56 -7.30 38.67
CA ASN A 84 -19.22 -8.20 39.63
C ASN A 84 -18.35 -8.35 40.90
N LYS A 85 -18.81 -9.14 41.87
CA LYS A 85 -18.09 -9.32 43.15
C LYS A 85 -16.69 -9.91 43.01
N ASP A 86 -16.45 -10.67 41.95
CA ASP A 86 -15.28 -11.52 41.79
C ASP A 86 -14.38 -11.09 40.62
N ASN A 87 -14.90 -10.34 39.63
CA ASN A 87 -14.22 -9.95 38.40
C ASN A 87 -14.64 -8.55 37.91
N VAL A 88 -13.71 -7.87 37.24
CA VAL A 88 -14.00 -6.69 36.41
C VAL A 88 -13.65 -7.02 34.96
N ILE A 89 -14.64 -6.90 34.06
CA ILE A 89 -14.43 -7.01 32.61
C ILE A 89 -14.43 -5.60 32.05
N ILE A 90 -13.35 -5.25 31.35
CA ILE A 90 -13.22 -3.94 30.68
C ILE A 90 -13.04 -4.22 29.19
N GLU A 91 -14.03 -3.81 28.40
CA GLU A 91 -13.92 -3.83 26.94
C GLU A 91 -13.34 -2.50 26.50
N ILE A 92 -12.10 -2.54 26.03
CA ILE A 92 -11.38 -1.38 25.54
C ILE A 92 -11.37 -1.44 24.02
N TYR A 93 -12.02 -0.46 23.42
CA TYR A 93 -11.93 -0.23 22.00
C TYR A 93 -10.86 0.81 21.75
N PHE A 94 -10.02 0.57 20.76
CA PHE A 94 -9.05 1.57 20.37
C PHE A 94 -9.10 1.78 18.87
N PHE A 95 -9.31 3.03 18.49
CA PHE A 95 -9.13 3.53 17.15
C PHE A 95 -7.74 4.16 17.12
N ILE A 96 -6.82 3.62 16.31
CA ILE A 96 -5.54 4.30 16.09
C ILE A 96 -5.85 5.41 15.09
N TYR A 97 -5.87 6.68 15.51
CA TYR A 97 -6.10 7.79 14.58
C TYR A 97 -4.82 8.08 13.79
N GLU A 98 -3.71 8.36 14.48
CA GLU A 98 -2.34 8.35 13.97
C GLU A 98 -1.45 7.56 14.96
N GLY A 99 -0.42 6.86 14.49
CA GLY A 99 0.57 6.18 15.34
C GLY A 99 0.70 4.67 15.10
N PHE A 100 1.17 3.94 16.11
CA PHE A 100 1.23 2.48 16.06
C PHE A 100 0.84 1.84 17.39
N ALA A 101 0.12 0.73 17.35
CA ALA A 101 -0.04 -0.17 18.48
C ALA A 101 1.01 -1.29 18.39
N GLN A 102 1.74 -1.51 19.48
CA GLN A 102 2.72 -2.59 19.57
C GLN A 102 2.16 -3.70 20.45
N LEU A 103 1.98 -4.87 19.86
CA LEU A 103 1.54 -6.10 20.51
C LEU A 103 2.71 -7.06 20.67
N THR A 104 3.05 -7.39 21.91
CA THR A 104 4.10 -8.36 22.23
C THR A 104 3.49 -9.67 22.69
N ILE A 105 3.59 -10.74 21.89
CA ILE A 105 3.10 -12.09 22.20
C ILE A 105 4.28 -13.02 22.39
N LYS A 106 4.49 -13.52 23.62
CA LYS A 106 5.57 -14.49 23.94
C LYS A 106 6.96 -14.03 23.44
N GLY A 107 7.25 -12.73 23.58
CA GLY A 107 8.51 -12.13 23.13
C GLY A 107 8.60 -11.80 21.63
N ARG A 108 7.52 -11.98 20.85
CA ARG A 108 7.43 -11.50 19.46
C ARG A 108 6.66 -10.19 19.40
N GLU A 109 7.21 -9.21 18.72
CA GLU A 109 6.58 -7.90 18.53
C GLU A 109 5.79 -7.86 17.22
N ILE A 110 4.58 -7.32 17.28
CA ILE A 110 3.68 -7.05 16.15
C ILE A 110 3.34 -5.57 16.22
N PHE A 111 3.56 -4.85 15.13
CA PHE A 111 3.25 -3.42 15.05
C PHE A 111 2.02 -3.24 14.16
N ILE A 112 1.03 -2.53 14.66
CA ILE A 112 -0.18 -2.12 13.94
C ILE A 112 -0.06 -0.62 13.74
N THR A 113 0.35 -0.17 12.57
CA THR A 113 0.46 1.26 12.25
C THR A 113 -0.86 1.80 11.71
N ASN A 114 -1.18 3.04 12.04
CA ASN A 114 -2.06 3.88 11.24
C ASN A 114 -1.33 5.21 11.03
N THR A 115 -0.64 5.34 9.91
CA THR A 115 0.05 6.59 9.55
C THR A 115 -0.91 7.50 8.79
N ASP A 116 -0.67 8.82 8.79
CA ASP A 116 -1.37 9.77 7.89
C ASP A 116 -1.45 9.26 6.45
N LYS A 117 -0.35 8.66 5.98
CA LYS A 117 -0.26 8.05 4.66
C LYS A 117 -1.26 6.91 4.49
N GLU A 118 -1.38 6.01 5.47
CA GLU A 118 -2.33 4.89 5.43
C GLU A 118 -3.79 5.35 5.52
N ILE A 119 -4.09 6.36 6.34
CA ILE A 119 -5.43 6.98 6.40
C ILE A 119 -5.81 7.55 5.03
N GLU A 120 -4.92 8.36 4.44
CA GLU A 120 -5.16 8.97 3.13
C GLU A 120 -5.25 7.91 2.02
N TYR A 121 -4.47 6.83 2.12
CA TYR A 121 -4.56 5.71 1.19
C TYR A 121 -5.91 4.97 1.30
N ASN A 122 -6.40 4.71 2.51
CA ASN A 122 -7.70 4.10 2.73
C ASN A 122 -8.84 4.99 2.20
N LYS A 123 -8.80 6.31 2.45
CA LYS A 123 -9.73 7.26 1.83
C LYS A 123 -9.69 7.19 0.30
N LEU A 124 -8.50 7.06 -0.29
CA LEU A 124 -8.33 6.95 -1.73
C LEU A 124 -8.90 5.64 -2.30
N ILE A 125 -8.73 4.52 -1.59
CA ILE A 125 -9.35 3.23 -1.92
C ILE A 125 -10.88 3.37 -1.93
N ASP A 126 -11.46 3.96 -0.88
CA ASP A 126 -12.91 4.13 -0.77
C ASP A 126 -13.47 5.05 -1.86
N GLN A 127 -12.75 6.12 -2.21
CA GLN A 127 -13.13 6.99 -3.32
C GLN A 127 -13.07 6.25 -4.67
N ALA A 128 -11.99 5.51 -4.92
CA ALA A 128 -11.83 4.76 -6.17
C ALA A 128 -12.88 3.66 -6.31
N LYS A 129 -13.24 2.99 -5.20
CA LYS A 129 -14.28 1.96 -5.15
C LYS A 129 -15.67 2.48 -5.53
N ASN A 130 -15.96 3.74 -5.21
CA ASN A 130 -17.25 4.39 -5.49
C ASN A 130 -17.21 5.29 -6.74
N CYS A 131 -16.14 5.23 -7.53
CA CYS A 131 -15.97 6.08 -8.70
C CYS A 131 -16.94 5.70 -9.83
N ILE A 132 -17.67 6.68 -10.35
CA ILE A 132 -18.64 6.51 -11.45
C ILE A 132 -18.36 7.45 -12.64
N ILE A 133 -17.17 8.07 -12.69
CA ILE A 133 -16.84 9.12 -13.68
C ILE A 133 -16.87 8.59 -15.13
N CYS A 134 -16.45 7.33 -15.33
CA CYS A 134 -16.43 6.71 -16.65
C CYS A 134 -17.69 5.84 -16.85
N GLU A 135 -18.65 6.34 -17.61
CA GLU A 135 -19.96 5.70 -17.79
C GLU A 135 -19.88 4.22 -18.20
N ALA A 136 -19.02 3.88 -19.17
CA ALA A 136 -18.83 2.49 -19.64
C ALA A 136 -18.26 1.53 -18.57
N MET A 137 -17.60 2.08 -17.55
CA MET A 137 -16.93 1.31 -16.49
C MET A 137 -17.54 1.53 -15.10
N LYS A 138 -18.69 2.23 -14.98
CA LYS A 138 -19.28 2.59 -13.68
C LYS A 138 -19.68 1.39 -12.81
N HIS A 139 -19.75 0.20 -13.40
CA HIS A 139 -20.04 -1.07 -12.73
C HIS A 139 -18.78 -1.91 -12.47
N GLU A 140 -17.64 -1.51 -13.03
CA GLU A 140 -16.36 -2.16 -12.81
C GLU A 140 -15.79 -1.75 -11.47
N LYS A 141 -15.16 -2.70 -10.78
CA LYS A 141 -14.45 -2.40 -9.52
C LYS A 141 -13.07 -1.85 -9.84
N ALA A 142 -12.64 -0.83 -9.13
CA ALA A 142 -11.26 -0.37 -9.17
C ALA A 142 -10.31 -1.47 -8.63
N VAL A 143 -9.10 -1.55 -9.19
CA VAL A 143 -7.99 -2.34 -8.67
C VAL A 143 -7.05 -1.39 -7.92
N LEU A 144 -7.38 -1.17 -6.66
CA LEU A 144 -6.60 -0.38 -5.71
C LEU A 144 -6.81 -0.95 -4.30
N GLY A 145 -5.73 -1.31 -3.62
CA GLY A 145 -5.73 -1.90 -2.29
C GLY A 145 -4.32 -2.25 -1.81
N TYR A 146 -4.20 -2.93 -0.68
CA TYR A 146 -2.88 -3.33 -0.15
C TYR A 146 -2.15 -4.36 -1.04
N GLU A 147 -2.89 -5.06 -1.90
CA GLU A 147 -2.34 -5.95 -2.94
C GLU A 147 -1.52 -5.23 -4.02
N ASN A 148 -1.60 -3.89 -4.06
CA ASN A 148 -0.76 -3.06 -4.91
C ASN A 148 0.70 -3.01 -4.42
N GLY A 149 0.98 -3.39 -3.17
CA GLY A 149 2.34 -3.50 -2.64
C GLY A 149 2.68 -2.43 -1.62
N ASN A 150 3.98 -2.16 -1.45
CA ASN A 150 4.50 -1.36 -0.35
C ASN A 150 4.30 0.15 -0.59
N LEU A 151 3.62 0.83 0.34
CA LEU A 151 3.38 2.28 0.29
C LEU A 151 4.63 3.14 0.50
N ASP A 152 5.75 2.55 0.92
CA ASP A 152 7.06 3.18 1.03
C ASP A 152 8.04 2.68 -0.04
N ALA A 153 7.52 2.07 -1.12
CA ALA A 153 8.34 1.58 -2.19
C ALA A 153 9.07 2.70 -2.94
N ASP A 154 10.41 2.58 -3.01
CA ASP A 154 11.24 3.46 -3.84
C ASP A 154 11.03 3.25 -5.35
N VAL A 155 10.46 2.10 -5.76
CA VAL A 155 10.21 1.74 -7.17
C VAL A 155 8.74 1.39 -7.36
N MET A 156 8.10 2.09 -8.28
CA MET A 156 6.69 1.95 -8.62
C MET A 156 6.52 1.54 -10.08
N PHE A 157 5.75 0.49 -10.34
CA PHE A 157 5.36 0.06 -11.69
C PHE A 157 3.94 0.54 -12.01
N ILE A 158 3.77 1.10 -13.21
CA ILE A 158 2.48 1.57 -13.72
C ILE A 158 2.19 0.83 -15.02
N ALA A 159 1.16 -0.01 -15.02
CA ALA A 159 0.62 -0.69 -16.19
C ALA A 159 -0.54 0.09 -16.84
N GLU A 160 -1.08 -0.43 -17.94
CA GLU A 160 -2.15 0.25 -18.70
C GLU A 160 -3.47 0.29 -17.92
N ALA A 161 -4.06 -0.88 -17.65
CA ALA A 161 -5.32 -1.07 -16.95
C ALA A 161 -5.45 -2.54 -16.51
N PRO A 162 -6.37 -2.87 -15.58
CA PRO A 162 -6.66 -4.25 -15.22
C PRO A 162 -7.05 -5.13 -16.40
N GLY A 163 -6.37 -6.27 -16.55
CA GLY A 163 -6.78 -7.32 -17.48
C GLY A 163 -8.07 -8.00 -17.03
N SER A 164 -9.00 -8.25 -17.95
CA SER A 164 -10.34 -8.79 -17.63
C SER A 164 -10.31 -10.18 -16.99
N ARG A 165 -9.34 -11.02 -17.35
CA ARG A 165 -9.14 -12.36 -16.77
C ARG A 165 -8.15 -12.38 -15.62
N GLY A 166 -7.41 -11.30 -15.41
CA GLY A 166 -6.37 -11.17 -14.39
C GLY A 166 -6.84 -10.26 -13.26
N ALA A 167 -6.24 -9.07 -13.19
CA ALA A 167 -6.48 -8.10 -12.12
C ALA A 167 -7.95 -7.69 -11.93
N ASN A 168 -8.80 -7.79 -12.97
CA ASN A 168 -10.25 -7.55 -12.80
C ASN A 168 -10.97 -8.67 -12.02
N LEU A 169 -10.37 -9.83 -11.83
CA LEU A 169 -10.96 -10.89 -11.01
C LEU A 169 -10.22 -11.00 -9.68
N THR A 170 -8.89 -11.00 -9.75
CA THR A 170 -8.03 -11.21 -8.58
C THR A 170 -7.92 -9.99 -7.69
N ARG A 171 -8.17 -8.78 -8.22
CA ARG A 171 -7.92 -7.49 -7.55
C ARG A 171 -6.44 -7.24 -7.23
N ILE A 172 -5.54 -8.03 -7.82
CA ILE A 172 -4.09 -7.90 -7.68
C ILE A 172 -3.54 -7.39 -9.03
N PRO A 173 -2.87 -6.22 -9.09
CA PRO A 173 -2.30 -5.69 -10.33
C PRO A 173 -1.31 -6.66 -10.98
N LEU A 174 -1.38 -6.80 -12.31
CA LEU A 174 -0.51 -7.69 -13.09
C LEU A 174 -0.47 -9.13 -12.55
N HIS A 175 -1.64 -9.71 -12.26
CA HIS A 175 -1.73 -11.06 -11.72
C HIS A 175 -2.95 -11.80 -12.30
N GLY A 176 -2.84 -13.13 -12.43
CA GLY A 176 -3.95 -14.02 -12.83
C GLY A 176 -4.18 -14.14 -14.33
N ASP A 177 -3.31 -13.55 -15.16
CA ASP A 177 -3.32 -13.73 -16.62
C ASP A 177 -1.90 -13.85 -17.18
N ALA A 178 -1.78 -14.12 -18.47
CA ALA A 178 -0.48 -14.30 -19.13
C ALA A 178 0.41 -13.05 -19.10
N THR A 179 -0.15 -11.85 -18.98
CA THR A 179 0.64 -10.62 -18.77
C THR A 179 1.25 -10.64 -17.37
N GLY A 180 0.45 -10.99 -16.35
CA GLY A 180 0.93 -11.15 -14.98
C GLY A 180 2.01 -12.21 -14.87
N ASP A 181 1.82 -13.38 -15.49
CA ASP A 181 2.83 -14.46 -15.50
C ASP A 181 4.16 -14.00 -16.12
N ASN A 182 4.10 -13.21 -17.19
CA ASN A 182 5.30 -12.64 -17.79
C ASN A 182 5.95 -11.59 -16.89
N PHE A 183 5.16 -10.73 -16.24
CA PHE A 183 5.65 -9.76 -15.28
C PHE A 183 6.39 -10.45 -14.13
N GLU A 184 5.82 -11.50 -13.54
CA GLU A 184 6.46 -12.27 -12.45
C GLU A 184 7.80 -12.88 -12.90
N LYS A 185 7.87 -13.44 -14.12
CA LYS A 185 9.13 -13.98 -14.68
C LYS A 185 10.18 -12.91 -14.97
N LEU A 186 9.75 -11.68 -15.30
CA LEU A 186 10.66 -10.54 -15.49
C LEU A 186 11.13 -10.00 -14.14
N LEU A 187 10.24 -9.91 -13.16
CA LEU A 187 10.54 -9.49 -11.80
C LEU A 187 11.53 -10.47 -11.15
N SER A 188 11.37 -11.78 -11.36
CA SER A 188 12.28 -12.81 -10.85
C SER A 188 13.70 -12.75 -11.42
N ALA A 189 13.93 -11.94 -12.46
CA ALA A 189 15.28 -11.66 -12.96
C ALA A 189 16.01 -10.59 -12.14
N THR A 190 15.30 -9.93 -11.24
CA THR A 190 15.78 -8.99 -10.22
C THR A 190 15.74 -9.64 -8.84
N ARG A 191 16.22 -8.95 -7.81
CA ARG A 191 16.06 -9.39 -6.40
C ARG A 191 14.82 -8.82 -5.73
N TRP A 192 13.95 -8.14 -6.46
CA TRP A 192 12.71 -7.62 -5.90
C TRP A 192 11.64 -8.72 -5.81
N ILE A 193 10.90 -8.67 -4.71
CA ILE A 193 9.60 -9.34 -4.57
C ILE A 193 8.49 -8.28 -4.56
N ARG A 194 7.22 -8.69 -4.70
CA ARG A 194 6.09 -7.74 -4.75
C ARG A 194 6.00 -6.82 -3.53
N SER A 195 6.42 -7.29 -2.35
CA SER A 195 6.45 -6.46 -1.13
C SER A 195 7.58 -5.42 -1.10
N ASP A 196 8.53 -5.46 -2.04
CA ASP A 196 9.59 -4.43 -2.15
C ASP A 196 9.17 -3.26 -3.05
N ILE A 197 8.09 -3.41 -3.81
CA ILE A 197 7.68 -2.50 -4.87
C ILE A 197 6.21 -2.11 -4.72
N TYR A 198 5.79 -1.10 -5.47
CA TYR A 198 4.39 -0.75 -5.63
C TYR A 198 3.97 -0.92 -7.09
N ILE A 199 2.80 -1.49 -7.36
CA ILE A 199 2.30 -1.78 -8.70
C ILE A 199 0.89 -1.18 -8.81
N THR A 200 0.64 -0.41 -9.86
CA THR A 200 -0.70 0.11 -10.15
C THR A 200 -0.93 0.19 -11.66
N ASN A 201 -2.06 0.77 -12.06
CA ASN A 201 -2.42 1.02 -13.45
C ASN A 201 -2.71 2.50 -13.68
N ALA A 202 -2.57 2.95 -14.93
CA ALA A 202 -2.98 4.29 -15.35
C ALA A 202 -4.50 4.50 -15.27
N VAL A 203 -5.28 3.45 -15.55
CA VAL A 203 -6.73 3.40 -15.30
C VAL A 203 -7.01 2.27 -14.32
N LEU A 204 -7.71 2.57 -13.21
CA LEU A 204 -7.92 1.60 -12.12
C LEU A 204 -9.00 0.55 -12.41
N CYS A 205 -9.90 0.78 -13.37
CA CYS A 205 -10.97 -0.14 -13.74
C CYS A 205 -10.65 -0.87 -15.06
N CYS A 206 -11.18 -2.08 -15.26
CA CYS A 206 -11.03 -2.80 -16.52
C CYS A 206 -11.78 -2.08 -17.66
N PRO A 207 -11.12 -1.64 -18.74
CA PRO A 207 -11.78 -0.85 -19.76
C PRO A 207 -12.65 -1.72 -20.68
N THR A 208 -13.92 -1.39 -20.73
CA THR A 208 -14.94 -2.03 -21.57
C THR A 208 -15.65 -0.99 -22.43
N ASP A 209 -16.23 -1.40 -23.56
CA ASP A 209 -17.24 -0.59 -24.26
C ASP A 209 -18.62 -0.70 -23.57
N GLU A 210 -19.62 0.01 -24.10
CA GLU A 210 -21.00 0.00 -23.57
C GLU A 210 -21.66 -1.40 -23.57
N LYS A 211 -21.09 -2.35 -24.32
CA LYS A 211 -21.56 -3.74 -24.41
C LYS A 211 -20.74 -4.69 -23.53
N GLY A 212 -19.81 -4.17 -22.74
CA GLY A 212 -18.92 -4.97 -21.88
C GLY A 212 -17.73 -5.60 -22.61
N ILE A 213 -17.43 -5.20 -23.85
CA ILE A 213 -16.31 -5.74 -24.62
C ILE A 213 -15.02 -5.08 -24.17
N VAL A 214 -14.04 -5.89 -23.76
CA VAL A 214 -12.74 -5.45 -23.25
C VAL A 214 -11.93 -4.76 -24.34
N ARG A 215 -11.35 -3.61 -24.02
CA ARG A 215 -10.55 -2.79 -24.94
C ARG A 215 -9.44 -2.04 -24.18
N LYS A 216 -8.66 -1.25 -24.92
CA LYS A 216 -7.75 -0.26 -24.32
C LYS A 216 -8.54 0.90 -23.74
N PRO A 217 -8.04 1.56 -22.68
CA PRO A 217 -8.65 2.78 -22.19
C PRO A 217 -8.52 3.89 -23.25
N SER A 218 -9.59 4.67 -23.37
CA SER A 218 -9.61 5.87 -24.17
C SER A 218 -8.81 6.99 -23.49
N LYS A 219 -8.44 8.02 -24.26
CA LYS A 219 -7.78 9.22 -23.71
C LYS A 219 -8.62 9.88 -22.61
N GLN A 220 -9.95 9.90 -22.78
CA GLN A 220 -10.84 10.50 -21.79
C GLN A 220 -10.85 9.70 -20.49
N GLU A 221 -10.80 8.36 -20.54
CA GLU A 221 -10.75 7.53 -19.33
C GLU A 221 -9.42 7.66 -18.59
N ILE A 222 -8.31 7.78 -19.32
CA ILE A 222 -7.00 8.10 -18.75
C ILE A 222 -7.07 9.46 -18.06
N LYS A 223 -7.59 10.48 -18.74
CA LYS A 223 -7.80 11.81 -18.17
C LYS A 223 -8.75 11.80 -16.97
N ASN A 224 -9.78 10.97 -16.95
CA ASN A 224 -10.68 10.87 -15.80
C ASN A 224 -9.97 10.23 -14.59
N CYS A 225 -9.08 9.27 -14.83
CA CYS A 225 -8.40 8.52 -13.76
C CYS A 225 -7.09 9.15 -13.28
N HIS A 226 -6.56 10.18 -13.98
CA HIS A 226 -5.24 10.76 -13.69
C HIS A 226 -5.10 11.29 -12.26
N SER A 227 -6.18 11.82 -11.67
CA SER A 227 -6.16 12.37 -10.30
C SER A 227 -5.93 11.29 -9.25
N TYR A 228 -6.47 10.09 -9.46
CA TYR A 228 -6.15 8.93 -8.62
C TYR A 228 -4.68 8.54 -8.78
N LEU A 229 -4.18 8.46 -10.02
CA LEU A 229 -2.78 8.12 -10.27
C LEU A 229 -1.81 9.12 -9.63
N ALA A 230 -2.11 10.42 -9.73
CA ALA A 230 -1.34 11.50 -9.10
C ALA A 230 -1.28 11.32 -7.58
N ARG A 231 -2.42 11.12 -6.92
CA ARG A 231 -2.48 10.90 -5.47
C ARG A 231 -1.77 9.62 -5.03
N ILE A 232 -1.86 8.54 -5.80
CA ILE A 232 -1.10 7.32 -5.52
C ILE A 232 0.41 7.60 -5.60
N ILE A 233 0.87 8.31 -6.64
CA ILE A 233 2.29 8.67 -6.80
C ILE A 233 2.77 9.57 -5.65
N GLU A 234 1.94 10.52 -5.21
CA GLU A 234 2.24 11.40 -4.07
C GLU A 234 2.33 10.62 -2.76
N LEU A 235 1.38 9.72 -2.49
CA LEU A 235 1.38 8.90 -1.29
C LEU A 235 2.56 7.93 -1.28
N VAL A 236 2.82 7.21 -2.37
CA VAL A 236 3.95 6.26 -2.43
C VAL A 236 5.29 7.00 -2.44
N ASN A 237 5.34 8.17 -3.09
CA ASN A 237 6.52 8.99 -3.30
C ASN A 237 7.76 8.21 -3.79
N PRO A 238 7.66 7.46 -4.91
CA PRO A 238 8.75 6.62 -5.38
C PRO A 238 9.90 7.45 -5.96
N LYS A 239 11.14 6.96 -5.80
CA LYS A 239 12.33 7.50 -6.48
C LYS A 239 12.31 7.18 -7.98
N VAL A 240 11.75 6.03 -8.36
CA VAL A 240 11.67 5.56 -9.75
C VAL A 240 10.25 5.12 -10.10
N ILE A 241 9.71 5.68 -11.16
CA ILE A 241 8.48 5.22 -11.81
C ILE A 241 8.84 4.43 -13.07
N VAL A 242 8.37 3.20 -13.15
CA VAL A 242 8.53 2.30 -14.28
C VAL A 242 7.19 2.22 -15.02
N THR A 243 7.13 2.74 -16.25
CA THR A 243 5.91 2.65 -17.06
C THR A 243 5.98 1.41 -17.94
N LEU A 244 4.89 0.62 -17.97
CA LEU A 244 4.79 -0.60 -18.77
C LEU A 244 3.89 -0.33 -19.98
N GLY A 245 4.51 -0.06 -21.12
CA GLY A 245 3.84 0.23 -22.37
C GLY A 245 3.53 1.72 -22.60
N LYS A 246 3.07 2.00 -23.83
CA LYS A 246 2.85 3.37 -24.30
C LYS A 246 1.77 4.09 -23.50
N THR A 247 0.68 3.40 -23.19
CA THR A 247 -0.47 3.99 -22.50
C THR A 247 -0.11 4.46 -21.09
N ALA A 248 0.61 3.63 -20.33
CA ALA A 248 1.10 4.01 -19.00
C ALA A 248 2.05 5.20 -19.05
N LEU A 249 2.94 5.25 -20.05
CA LEU A 249 3.82 6.39 -20.27
C LEU A 249 3.03 7.65 -20.61
N GLU A 250 2.08 7.58 -21.55
CA GLU A 250 1.27 8.74 -21.94
C GLU A 250 0.39 9.26 -20.80
N ALA A 251 -0.09 8.40 -19.90
CA ALA A 251 -0.88 8.80 -18.75
C ALA A 251 -0.15 9.76 -17.80
N LEU A 252 1.18 9.67 -17.72
CA LEU A 252 1.97 10.61 -16.90
C LEU A 252 1.86 12.06 -17.40
N LYS A 253 1.56 12.28 -18.68
CA LYS A 253 1.38 13.63 -19.26
C LYS A 253 0.14 14.34 -18.72
N GLU A 254 -0.84 13.60 -18.22
CA GLU A 254 -2.02 14.19 -17.58
C GLU A 254 -1.70 14.72 -16.17
N ILE A 255 -0.54 14.33 -15.59
CA ILE A 255 -0.05 14.78 -14.29
C ILE A 255 1.00 15.89 -14.46
N GLU A 256 2.05 15.61 -15.25
CA GLU A 256 3.12 16.57 -15.53
C GLU A 256 3.68 16.31 -16.95
N PRO A 257 3.88 17.34 -17.79
CA PRO A 257 4.34 17.17 -19.16
C PRO A 257 5.69 16.43 -19.28
N HIS A 258 5.83 15.60 -20.31
CA HIS A 258 7.12 15.05 -20.72
C HIS A 258 7.16 14.78 -22.23
N GLN A 259 8.37 14.68 -22.79
CA GLN A 259 8.59 14.40 -24.22
C GLN A 259 8.96 12.93 -24.51
N LEU A 260 9.04 12.09 -23.48
CA LEU A 260 9.40 10.67 -23.63
C LEU A 260 8.49 9.93 -24.61
N VAL A 261 9.10 9.07 -25.42
CA VAL A 261 8.49 8.18 -26.41
C VAL A 261 9.03 6.77 -26.19
N LEU A 262 8.13 5.82 -25.91
CA LEU A 262 8.49 4.47 -25.50
C LEU A 262 9.59 3.82 -26.34
N ASN A 263 9.49 3.81 -27.66
CA ASN A 263 10.46 3.11 -28.52
C ASN A 263 11.84 3.77 -28.58
N LYS A 264 11.95 5.07 -28.25
CA LYS A 264 13.21 5.82 -28.22
C LYS A 264 13.87 5.79 -26.85
N ASP A 265 13.05 5.89 -25.81
CA ASP A 265 13.47 6.09 -24.43
C ASP A 265 13.34 4.81 -23.58
N VAL A 266 12.98 3.69 -24.20
CA VAL A 266 12.93 2.38 -23.53
C VAL A 266 14.25 2.10 -22.80
N ALA A 267 14.13 1.61 -21.57
CA ALA A 267 15.25 1.24 -20.72
C ALA A 267 16.23 2.38 -20.45
N THR A 268 15.76 3.63 -20.46
CA THR A 268 16.53 4.82 -20.09
C THR A 268 15.86 5.58 -18.95
N PHE A 269 16.68 6.18 -18.09
CA PHE A 269 16.20 7.02 -17.00
C PHE A 269 16.08 8.46 -17.47
N SER A 270 14.95 9.10 -17.17
CA SER A 270 14.73 10.53 -17.40
C SER A 270 14.13 11.16 -16.14
N LYS A 271 14.50 12.41 -15.85
CA LYS A 271 13.91 13.16 -14.72
C LYS A 271 12.49 13.59 -15.08
N TRP A 272 11.57 13.46 -14.14
CA TRP A 272 10.18 13.85 -14.27
C TRP A 272 9.60 14.11 -12.87
N ASN A 273 9.04 15.30 -12.65
CA ASN A 273 8.35 15.65 -11.42
C ASN A 273 9.11 15.27 -10.12
N GLY A 274 10.38 15.68 -10.03
CA GLY A 274 11.24 15.43 -8.85
C GLY A 274 11.78 14.00 -8.69
N ARG A 275 11.45 13.08 -9.61
CA ARG A 275 11.81 11.66 -9.57
C ARG A 275 12.32 11.17 -10.93
N PHE A 276 12.67 9.90 -11.05
CA PHE A 276 13.03 9.30 -12.34
C PHE A 276 11.86 8.52 -12.96
N VAL A 277 11.75 8.57 -14.28
CA VAL A 277 10.89 7.69 -15.09
C VAL A 277 11.75 6.76 -15.93
N TYR A 278 11.38 5.48 -15.97
CA TYR A 278 12.05 4.41 -16.70
C TYR A 278 11.03 3.66 -17.59
N PRO A 279 10.87 4.04 -18.87
CA PRO A 279 9.90 3.42 -19.75
C PRO A 279 10.30 2.01 -20.17
N LEU A 280 9.36 1.06 -20.09
CA LEU A 280 9.51 -0.31 -20.54
C LEU A 280 8.37 -0.72 -21.45
N TYR A 281 8.61 -1.72 -22.29
CA TYR A 281 7.52 -2.33 -23.04
C TYR A 281 6.61 -3.14 -22.11
N HIS A 282 5.33 -3.22 -22.46
CA HIS A 282 4.35 -3.96 -21.68
C HIS A 282 4.63 -5.47 -21.76
N PRO A 283 4.55 -6.23 -20.66
CA PRO A 283 4.84 -7.67 -20.61
C PRO A 283 3.74 -8.55 -21.25
N SER A 284 2.95 -8.00 -22.17
CA SER A 284 1.86 -8.74 -22.82
C SER A 284 2.41 -9.82 -23.77
N PRO A 285 1.70 -10.95 -23.94
CA PRO A 285 2.02 -11.93 -24.96
C PRO A 285 2.12 -11.33 -26.37
N GLN A 286 1.31 -10.31 -26.69
CA GLN A 286 1.34 -9.64 -27.98
C GLN A 286 2.72 -9.04 -28.28
N VAL A 287 3.28 -8.23 -27.36
CA VAL A 287 4.59 -7.59 -27.53
C VAL A 287 5.71 -8.61 -27.75
N ILE A 288 5.65 -9.73 -27.02
CA ILE A 288 6.64 -10.81 -27.09
C ILE A 288 6.50 -11.56 -28.43
N ASN A 289 5.27 -11.93 -28.81
CA ASN A 289 4.99 -12.71 -30.00
C ASN A 289 5.27 -11.93 -31.30
N THR A 290 5.01 -10.61 -31.31
CA THR A 290 5.37 -9.73 -32.44
C THR A 290 6.85 -9.37 -32.47
N LYS A 291 7.64 -9.83 -31.49
CA LYS A 291 9.07 -9.51 -31.32
C LYS A 291 9.35 -8.00 -31.29
N THR A 292 8.37 -7.19 -30.90
CA THR A 292 8.55 -5.74 -30.76
C THR A 292 9.59 -5.43 -29.67
N ARG A 293 9.56 -6.20 -28.58
CA ARG A 293 10.69 -6.34 -27.66
C ARG A 293 10.64 -7.73 -27.04
N THR A 294 11.63 -8.55 -27.32
CA THR A 294 11.63 -9.96 -26.91
C THR A 294 11.64 -10.09 -25.39
N PHE A 295 11.21 -11.25 -24.87
CA PHE A 295 11.26 -11.51 -23.44
C PHE A 295 12.68 -11.33 -22.87
N GLU A 296 13.71 -11.76 -23.60
CA GLU A 296 15.11 -11.62 -23.21
C GLU A 296 15.61 -10.17 -23.16
N GLN A 297 15.15 -9.33 -24.09
CA GLN A 297 15.42 -7.89 -24.04
C GLN A 297 14.75 -7.26 -22.82
N GLN A 298 13.47 -7.56 -22.59
CA GLN A 298 12.74 -7.07 -21.40
C GLN A 298 13.41 -7.54 -20.10
N ARG A 299 13.85 -8.79 -20.04
CA ARG A 299 14.60 -9.35 -18.90
C ARG A 299 15.89 -8.60 -18.64
N THR A 300 16.59 -8.20 -19.71
CA THR A 300 17.80 -7.36 -19.60
C THR A 300 17.46 -5.99 -19.06
N ASP A 301 16.37 -5.38 -19.52
CA ASP A 301 15.93 -4.06 -19.05
C ASP A 301 15.62 -4.06 -17.55
N PHE A 302 14.94 -5.10 -17.04
CA PHE A 302 14.67 -5.25 -15.61
C PHE A 302 15.96 -5.36 -14.78
N LYS A 303 16.97 -6.09 -15.27
CA LYS A 303 18.29 -6.16 -14.60
C LYS A 303 19.01 -4.82 -14.57
N GLN A 304 18.91 -4.05 -15.66
CA GLN A 304 19.51 -2.71 -15.75
C GLN A 304 18.81 -1.71 -14.83
N LEU A 305 17.49 -1.80 -14.72
CA LEU A 305 16.67 -1.05 -13.78
C LEU A 305 17.14 -1.31 -12.34
N GLU A 306 17.21 -2.58 -11.92
CA GLU A 306 17.65 -2.93 -10.56
C GLU A 306 19.08 -2.45 -10.30
N TYR A 307 20.00 -2.65 -11.25
CA TYR A 307 21.38 -2.21 -11.10
C TYR A 307 21.47 -0.71 -10.86
N ASN A 308 20.81 0.09 -11.71
CA ASN A 308 20.84 1.55 -11.58
C ASN A 308 20.19 1.99 -10.28
N TYR A 309 19.06 1.40 -9.90
CA TYR A 309 18.42 1.69 -8.62
C TYR A 309 19.37 1.44 -7.45
N ARG A 310 19.90 0.21 -7.31
CA ARG A 310 20.69 -0.21 -6.15
C ARG A 310 22.05 0.48 -6.06
N PHE A 311 22.75 0.60 -7.19
CA PHE A 311 24.16 1.01 -7.19
C PHE A 311 24.37 2.47 -7.59
N ARG A 312 23.34 3.16 -8.09
CA ARG A 312 23.43 4.55 -8.52
C ARG A 312 22.45 5.43 -7.75
N ILE A 313 21.16 5.24 -7.97
CA ILE A 313 20.11 6.14 -7.48
C ILE A 313 20.07 6.17 -5.94
N LEU A 314 20.11 5.03 -5.27
CA LEU A 314 20.18 4.97 -3.81
C LEU A 314 21.43 5.62 -3.21
N LYS A 315 22.49 5.80 -4.02
CA LYS A 315 23.74 6.45 -3.62
C LYS A 315 23.81 7.92 -4.06
N GLY A 316 22.71 8.49 -4.57
CA GLY A 316 22.67 9.85 -5.10
C GLY A 316 23.46 10.04 -6.40
N LEU A 317 23.78 8.96 -7.11
CA LEU A 317 24.51 9.01 -8.37
C LEU A 317 23.55 8.95 -9.56
N GLU A 318 23.89 9.67 -10.63
CA GLU A 318 23.12 9.64 -11.87
C GLU A 318 23.14 8.23 -12.49
N PRO A 319 21.99 7.75 -13.02
CA PRO A 319 21.90 6.46 -13.68
C PRO A 319 22.72 6.43 -14.98
N ILE A 320 23.18 5.24 -15.36
CA ILE A 320 23.93 5.01 -16.58
C ILE A 320 23.06 4.32 -17.62
N LYS A 321 23.26 4.70 -18.89
CA LYS A 321 22.67 4.02 -20.03
C LYS A 321 23.57 2.86 -20.43
N PHE A 322 23.05 1.64 -20.35
CA PHE A 322 23.75 0.48 -20.88
C PHE A 322 23.66 0.49 -22.40
N LYS A 323 24.79 0.26 -23.08
CA LYS A 323 24.77 0.00 -24.52
C LYS A 323 24.09 -1.34 -24.74
N SER A 324 23.02 -1.38 -25.52
CA SER A 324 22.52 -2.65 -26.04
C SER A 324 23.67 -3.28 -26.82
N LYS A 325 24.09 -4.50 -26.46
CA LYS A 325 24.78 -5.33 -27.46
C LYS A 325 23.79 -5.46 -28.61
N GLU A 326 24.08 -4.81 -29.71
CA GLU A 326 23.45 -5.16 -30.98
C GLU A 326 23.63 -6.67 -31.11
N ALA A 327 22.54 -7.36 -31.40
CA ALA A 327 22.60 -8.78 -31.69
C ALA A 327 23.45 -8.92 -32.96
N GLU A 328 24.71 -9.34 -32.79
CA GLU A 328 25.52 -9.93 -33.86
C GLU A 328 24.85 -11.19 -34.41
#